data_AF-A0AAU6UNV9-F1
#
_entry.id   AF-A0AAU6UNV9-F1
#
_cell.length_a   1.000
_cell.length_b   1.000
_cell.length_c   1.000
_cell.angle_alpha   90.00
_cell.angle_beta   90.00
_cell.angle_gamma   90.00
#
_symmetry.space_group_name_H-M   'P 1'
#
loop_
_entity.id
_entity.type
_entity.pdbx_description
1 polymer ?
#
loop_
_entity_poly.entity_id
_entity_poly.type
_entity_poly.pdbx_seq_one_letter_code
_entity_poly.pdbx_strand_id
1 'polypeptide(L)'
;MKINRLTAKKNSLHIYDPALCCSSGVCGVDADQVLIQFSADLDWLKQQDVTIKRFNLAHDPMAFATQPQIKTLLEQQGVEHLPAFILDEQLVLSGRYPTRDELAQWFDLVMLTTQSDSSKGCQSPGCC
;
A
#
# COMPACT_ATOMS: atom_id res chain seq x y z
N MET A 1 3.07 31.56 13.51
CA MET A 1 1.76 30.89 13.60
C MET A 1 1.97 29.39 13.49
N LYS A 2 1.58 28.63 14.51
CA LYS A 2 1.65 27.17 14.57
C LYS A 2 0.60 26.61 13.59
N ILE A 3 1.04 26.03 12.48
CA ILE A 3 0.14 25.27 11.61
C ILE A 3 -0.19 23.94 12.29
N ASN A 4 -1.25 23.96 13.09
CA ASN A 4 -1.88 22.78 13.68
C ASN A 4 -2.51 21.98 12.53
N ARG A 5 -1.73 21.11 11.88
CA ARG A 5 -2.25 20.15 10.91
C ARG A 5 -2.84 18.96 11.68
N LEU A 6 -4.02 19.19 12.28
CA LEU A 6 -4.88 18.14 12.81
C LEU A 6 -5.72 17.56 11.65
N THR A 7 -5.06 17.03 10.62
CA THR A 7 -5.69 16.10 9.70
C THR A 7 -5.35 14.73 10.23
N ALA A 8 -6.35 13.95 10.66
CA ALA A 8 -6.17 12.60 11.20
C ALA A 8 -5.19 11.84 10.32
N LYS A 9 -3.95 11.71 10.80
CA LYS A 9 -2.85 11.15 10.02
C LYS A 9 -3.14 9.66 10.01
N LYS A 10 -3.64 9.17 8.87
CA LYS A 10 -3.85 7.75 8.68
C LYS A 10 -2.49 7.08 8.68
N ASN A 11 -2.15 6.38 9.76
CA ASN A 11 -0.77 5.97 10.02
C ASN A 11 -0.62 4.46 10.05
N SER A 12 -1.72 3.70 10.07
CA SER A 12 -1.66 2.24 10.23
C SER A 12 -2.24 1.51 9.02
N LEU A 13 -1.39 0.72 8.36
CA LEU A 13 -1.76 -0.22 7.31
C LEU A 13 -1.64 -1.64 7.86
N HIS A 14 -2.75 -2.37 7.89
CA HIS A 14 -2.73 -3.81 8.14
C HIS A 14 -3.02 -4.56 6.85
N ILE A 15 -2.13 -5.46 6.47
CA ILE A 15 -2.18 -6.24 5.24
C ILE A 15 -2.44 -7.69 5.65
N TYR A 16 -3.44 -8.30 5.04
CA TYR A 16 -3.89 -9.66 5.29
C TYR A 16 -3.70 -10.45 4.00
N ASP A 17 -2.58 -11.16 3.91
CA ASP A 17 -2.23 -11.95 2.73
C ASP A 17 -2.94 -13.31 2.70
N PRO A 18 -3.11 -13.89 1.50
CA PRO A 18 -3.52 -15.28 1.37
C PRO A 18 -2.53 -16.23 2.06
N ALA A 19 -2.90 -17.51 2.13
CA ALA A 19 -2.02 -18.57 2.62
C ALA A 19 -0.84 -18.79 1.65
N LEU A 20 0.15 -17.91 1.72
CA LEU A 20 1.42 -18.02 0.99
C LEU A 20 2.38 -18.89 1.79
N CYS A 21 3.29 -19.62 1.12
CA CYS A 21 4.33 -20.41 1.79
C CYS A 21 5.30 -19.58 2.66
N CYS A 22 5.32 -18.25 2.49
CA CYS A 22 6.12 -17.30 3.27
C CYS A 22 5.41 -15.94 3.38
N SER A 23 5.70 -15.17 4.42
CA SER A 23 5.07 -13.86 4.69
C SER A 23 5.26 -12.80 3.60
N SER A 24 6.30 -12.90 2.75
CA SER A 24 6.47 -12.03 1.59
C SER A 24 5.84 -12.60 0.31
N GLY A 25 5.60 -13.91 0.27
CA GLY A 25 5.26 -14.67 -0.94
C GLY A 25 6.37 -14.75 -1.99
N VAL A 26 7.59 -14.31 -1.66
CA VAL A 26 8.77 -14.31 -2.57
C VAL A 26 9.59 -15.61 -2.44
N CYS A 27 9.03 -16.66 -1.84
CA CYS A 27 9.73 -17.93 -1.63
C CYS A 27 9.55 -18.86 -2.82
N GLY A 28 10.44 -18.77 -3.81
CA GLY A 28 10.46 -19.65 -4.97
C GLY A 28 11.21 -19.04 -6.14
N VAL A 29 11.57 -19.87 -7.12
CA VAL A 29 12.20 -19.42 -8.39
C VAL A 29 11.21 -18.65 -9.28
N ASP A 30 9.91 -18.76 -9.00
CA ASP A 30 8.79 -18.04 -9.64
C ASP A 30 8.18 -17.01 -8.68
N ALA A 31 9.02 -16.23 -8.00
CA ALA A 31 8.53 -15.15 -7.17
C ALA A 31 7.70 -14.17 -8.01
N ASP A 32 6.44 -13.99 -7.63
CA ASP A 32 5.50 -13.17 -8.37
C ASP A 32 6.01 -11.71 -8.44
N GLN A 33 6.18 -11.19 -9.65
CA GLN A 33 6.75 -9.84 -9.87
C GLN A 33 5.94 -8.76 -9.11
N VAL A 34 4.63 -8.99 -8.96
CA VAL A 34 3.72 -8.13 -8.19
C VAL A 34 4.11 -8.10 -6.71
N LEU A 35 4.49 -9.23 -6.12
CA LEU A 35 4.90 -9.31 -4.71
C LEU A 35 6.27 -8.67 -4.46
N ILE A 36 7.17 -8.79 -5.43
CA ILE A 36 8.47 -8.11 -5.39
C ILE A 36 8.26 -6.60 -5.41
N GLN A 37 7.49 -6.10 -6.37
CA GLN A 37 7.19 -4.68 -6.50
C GLN A 37 6.46 -4.15 -5.25
N PHE A 38 5.46 -4.90 -4.79
CA PHE A 38 4.72 -4.55 -3.59
C PHE A 38 5.61 -4.50 -2.34
N SER A 39 6.56 -5.42 -2.19
CA SER A 39 7.51 -5.39 -1.07
C SER A 39 8.38 -4.13 -1.10
N ALA A 40 8.84 -3.69 -2.28
CA ALA A 40 9.56 -2.43 -2.43
C ALA A 40 8.67 -1.21 -2.11
N ASP A 41 7.38 -1.26 -2.46
CA ASP A 41 6.43 -0.19 -2.14
C ASP A 41 6.13 -0.11 -0.63
N LEU A 42 6.08 -1.24 0.06
CA LEU A 42 5.98 -1.26 1.53
C LEU A 42 7.20 -0.66 2.20
N ASP A 43 8.41 -0.93 1.69
CA ASP A 43 9.62 -0.33 2.24
C ASP A 43 9.67 1.17 2.00
N TRP A 44 9.19 1.64 0.84
CA TRP A 44 9.00 3.07 0.57
C TRP A 44 8.00 3.71 1.57
N LEU A 45 6.87 3.05 1.87
CA LEU A 45 5.91 3.54 2.86
C LEU A 45 6.49 3.60 4.28
N LYS A 46 7.30 2.60 4.69
CA LYS A 46 7.99 2.63 5.98
C LYS A 46 8.92 3.84 6.11
N GLN A 47 9.57 4.27 5.02
CA GLN A 47 10.40 5.48 5.01
C GLN A 47 9.59 6.77 5.21
N GLN A 48 8.26 6.74 5.00
CA GLN A 48 7.35 7.87 5.22
C GLN A 48 6.69 7.86 6.62
N ASP A 49 7.26 7.11 7.58
CA ASP A 49 6.72 6.92 8.93
C ASP A 49 5.30 6.31 8.97
N VAL A 50 5.00 5.42 8.00
CA VAL A 50 3.78 4.61 8.01
C VAL A 50 4.02 3.33 8.80
N THR A 51 3.12 3.04 9.74
CA THR A 51 3.12 1.77 10.49
C THR A 51 2.46 0.69 9.65
N ILE A 52 3.25 -0.30 9.23
CA ILE A 52 2.77 -1.41 8.40
C ILE A 52 2.84 -2.70 9.20
N LYS A 53 1.72 -3.41 9.30
CA LYS A 53 1.67 -4.80 9.80
C LYS A 53 1.17 -5.71 8.70
N ARG A 54 1.82 -6.84 8.53
CA ARG A 54 1.50 -7.82 7.49
C ARG A 54 1.27 -9.17 8.16
N PHE A 55 0.13 -9.78 7.89
CA PHE A 55 -0.31 -11.05 8.44
C PHE A 55 -0.50 -12.03 7.29
N ASN A 56 -0.08 -13.27 7.49
CA ASN A 56 -0.26 -14.34 6.50
C ASN A 56 -1.25 -15.36 7.06
N LEU A 57 -2.25 -15.77 6.28
CA LEU A 57 -3.31 -16.65 6.77
C LEU A 57 -2.77 -18.01 7.29
N ALA A 58 -1.70 -18.53 6.69
CA ALA A 58 -1.09 -19.80 7.10
C ALA A 58 -0.30 -19.69 8.42
N HIS A 59 0.24 -18.51 8.74
CA HIS A 59 1.10 -18.29 9.92
C HIS A 59 0.35 -17.60 11.07
N ASP A 60 -0.57 -16.70 10.76
CA ASP A 60 -1.27 -15.82 11.70
C ASP A 60 -2.81 -15.96 11.61
N PRO A 61 -3.40 -17.18 11.60
CA PRO A 61 -4.84 -17.36 11.37
C PRO A 61 -5.70 -16.61 12.42
N MET A 62 -5.19 -16.45 13.64
CA MET A 62 -5.86 -15.69 14.69
C MET A 62 -6.06 -14.21 14.34
N ALA A 63 -5.11 -13.59 13.63
CA ALA A 63 -5.23 -12.18 13.23
C ALA A 63 -6.44 -11.94 12.30
N PHE A 64 -6.76 -12.92 11.46
CA PHE A 64 -7.91 -12.89 10.54
C PHE A 64 -9.22 -13.11 11.30
N ALA A 65 -9.21 -14.00 12.31
CA ALA A 65 -10.39 -14.26 13.13
C ALA A 65 -10.75 -13.09 14.07
N THR A 66 -9.76 -12.33 14.53
CA THR A 66 -9.96 -11.20 15.46
C THR A 66 -10.32 -9.88 14.79
N GLN A 67 -10.03 -9.72 13.50
CA GLN A 67 -10.34 -8.51 12.76
C GLN A 67 -11.73 -8.60 12.13
N PRO A 68 -12.76 -7.89 12.65
CA PRO A 68 -14.16 -8.05 12.20
C PRO A 68 -14.37 -7.85 10.70
N GLN A 69 -13.66 -6.90 10.08
CA GLN A 69 -13.81 -6.64 8.65
C GLN A 69 -13.25 -7.76 7.79
N ILE A 70 -12.10 -8.32 8.18
CA ILE A 70 -11.47 -9.43 7.49
C ILE A 70 -12.29 -10.70 7.68
N LYS A 71 -12.76 -10.95 8.90
CA LYS A 71 -13.68 -12.05 9.19
C LYS A 71 -14.93 -11.99 8.31
N THR A 72 -15.57 -10.82 8.23
CA THR A 72 -16.76 -10.62 7.38
C THR A 72 -16.45 -10.85 5.90
N LEU A 73 -15.31 -10.36 5.42
CA LEU A 73 -14.85 -10.60 4.04
C LEU A 73 -14.71 -12.09 3.76
N LEU A 74 -14.04 -12.83 4.65
CA LEU A 74 -13.83 -14.27 4.50
C LEU A 74 -15.12 -15.08 4.59
N GLU A 75 -16.04 -14.70 5.48
CA GLU A 75 -17.35 -15.37 5.62
C GLU A 75 -18.26 -15.17 4.40
N GLN A 76 -18.19 -14.00 3.76
CA GLN A 76 -19.07 -13.66 2.64
C GLN A 76 -18.49 -14.00 1.27
N GLN A 77 -17.18 -13.81 1.11
CA GLN A 77 -16.52 -13.87 -0.19
C GLN A 77 -15.47 -14.98 -0.25
N GLY A 78 -15.08 -15.56 0.89
CA GLY A 78 -14.07 -16.61 0.92
C GLY A 78 -12.63 -16.09 0.90
N VAL A 79 -11.70 -17.05 0.94
CA VAL A 79 -10.25 -16.77 1.01
C VAL A 79 -9.67 -16.33 -0.33
N GLU A 80 -10.39 -16.53 -1.44
CA GLU A 80 -10.01 -16.06 -2.78
C GLU A 80 -9.97 -14.53 -2.90
N HIS A 81 -10.62 -13.80 -1.98
CA HIS A 81 -10.61 -12.34 -1.94
C HIS A 81 -9.48 -11.75 -1.09
N LEU A 82 -8.47 -12.56 -0.75
CA LEU A 82 -7.19 -12.09 -0.24
C LEU A 82 -6.24 -11.75 -1.41
N PRO A 83 -5.30 -10.80 -1.27
CA PRO A 83 -4.98 -10.05 -0.06
C PRO A 83 -6.01 -8.97 0.27
N ALA A 84 -6.13 -8.62 1.54
CA ALA A 84 -7.01 -7.56 2.04
C ALA A 84 -6.26 -6.49 2.83
N PHE A 85 -6.69 -5.25 2.73
CA PHE A 85 -5.99 -4.08 3.24
C PHE A 85 -6.90 -3.28 4.15
N ILE A 86 -6.49 -3.13 5.41
CA ILE A 86 -7.17 -2.31 6.41
C ILE A 86 -6.34 -1.05 6.66
N LEU A 87 -6.94 0.11 6.46
CA LEU A 87 -6.37 1.43 6.74
C LEU A 87 -7.14 2.06 7.91
N ASP A 88 -6.49 2.19 9.06
CA ASP A 88 -7.11 2.63 10.34
C ASP A 88 -8.48 2.00 10.59
N GLU A 89 -8.51 0.68 10.68
CA GLU A 89 -9.73 -0.10 10.98
C GLU A 89 -10.81 -0.04 9.89
N GLN A 90 -10.45 0.39 8.66
CA GLN A 90 -11.35 0.33 7.49
C GLN A 90 -10.77 -0.51 6.35
N LEU A 91 -11.56 -1.46 5.83
CA LEU A 91 -11.23 -2.21 4.62
C LEU A 91 -11.25 -1.26 3.41
N VAL A 92 -10.09 -1.08 2.78
CA VAL A 92 -9.91 -0.19 1.61
C VAL A 92 -9.74 -0.94 0.29
N LEU A 93 -9.19 -2.16 0.33
CA LEU A 93 -8.97 -2.99 -0.85
C LEU A 93 -8.99 -4.47 -0.48
N SER A 94 -9.45 -5.32 -1.39
CA SER A 94 -9.39 -6.78 -1.27
C SER A 94 -9.24 -7.43 -2.66
N GLY A 95 -8.74 -8.67 -2.70
CA GLY A 95 -8.60 -9.51 -3.89
C GLY A 95 -7.47 -9.16 -4.85
N ARG A 96 -6.71 -8.08 -4.60
CA ARG A 96 -5.53 -7.71 -5.37
C ARG A 96 -4.57 -6.84 -4.58
N TYR A 97 -3.31 -6.81 -5.00
CA TYR A 97 -2.33 -5.84 -4.49
C TYR A 97 -2.59 -4.43 -5.08
N PRO A 98 -2.46 -3.36 -4.29
CA PRO A 98 -2.57 -1.99 -4.77
C PRO A 98 -1.35 -1.59 -5.59
N THR A 99 -1.52 -0.59 -6.43
CA THR A 99 -0.41 0.10 -7.10
C THR A 99 0.25 1.13 -6.19
N ARG A 100 1.47 1.56 -6.51
CA ARG A 100 2.18 2.63 -5.81
C ARG A 100 1.38 3.94 -5.76
N ASP A 101 0.65 4.28 -6.82
CA ASP A 101 -0.21 5.47 -6.87
C ASP A 101 -1.39 5.37 -5.90
N GLU A 102 -2.04 4.21 -5.80
CA GLU A 102 -3.12 3.97 -4.83
C GLU A 102 -2.62 4.05 -3.39
N LEU A 103 -1.45 3.46 -3.11
CA LEU A 103 -0.80 3.58 -1.81
C LEU A 103 -0.52 5.04 -1.47
N ALA A 104 -0.04 5.83 -2.42
CA ALA A 104 0.20 7.25 -2.21
C ALA A 104 -1.07 8.02 -1.87
N GLN A 105 -2.17 7.74 -2.59
CA GLN A 105 -3.47 8.35 -2.35
C GLN A 105 -4.01 8.02 -0.96
N TRP A 106 -3.82 6.80 -0.46
CA TRP A 106 -4.28 6.38 0.87
C TRP A 106 -3.61 7.17 2.00
N PHE A 107 -2.34 7.53 1.82
CA PHE A 107 -1.54 8.24 2.82
C PHE A 107 -1.41 9.74 2.54
N ASP A 108 -2.13 10.27 1.53
CA ASP A 108 -2.00 11.65 1.03
C ASP A 108 -0.52 12.03 0.82
N LEU A 109 0.25 11.05 0.33
CA LEU A 109 1.65 11.24 -0.03
C LEU A 109 1.64 11.94 -1.38
N VAL A 110 2.19 13.14 -1.41
CA VAL A 110 2.49 13.81 -2.66
C VAL A 110 3.51 12.93 -3.37
N MET A 111 3.05 12.12 -4.31
CA MET A 111 3.88 11.71 -5.42
C MET A 111 4.27 13.01 -6.08
N LEU A 112 5.45 13.52 -5.71
CA LEU A 112 6.20 14.38 -6.58
C LEU A 112 6.51 13.51 -7.79
N THR A 113 5.50 13.36 -8.66
CA THR A 113 5.75 13.34 -10.08
C THR A 113 6.72 14.49 -10.25
N THR A 114 7.92 14.17 -10.68
CA THR A 114 8.77 15.15 -11.30
C THR A 114 7.93 15.73 -12.42
N GLN A 115 7.16 16.77 -12.09
CA GLN A 115 7.00 17.90 -12.95
C GLN A 115 8.45 18.30 -13.22
N SER A 116 9.00 17.79 -14.31
CA SER A 116 9.91 18.56 -15.12
C SER A 116 9.13 19.80 -15.51
N ASP A 117 9.00 20.71 -14.56
CA ASP A 117 8.77 22.11 -14.73
C ASP A 117 10.01 22.61 -15.47
N SER A 118 10.06 22.30 -16.77
CA SER A 118 10.85 23.06 -17.73
C SER A 118 10.12 24.38 -17.89
N SER A 119 10.26 25.16 -16.82
CA SER A 119 10.20 26.59 -16.72
C SER A 119 10.28 27.29 -18.08
N LYS A 120 9.26 28.11 -18.31
CA LYS A 120 9.22 29.26 -19.20
C LYS A 120 10.58 29.99 -19.28
N GLY A 121 10.97 30.44 -20.47
CA GLY A 121 11.83 31.61 -20.59
C GLY A 121 12.63 31.82 -21.88
N CYS A 122 11.96 32.41 -22.89
CA CYS A 122 12.42 33.63 -23.59
C CYS A 122 13.70 33.68 -24.47
N GLN A 123 13.45 34.15 -25.70
CA GLN A 123 14.21 35.14 -26.50
C GLN A 123 15.37 34.67 -27.39
N SER A 124 15.11 34.61 -28.71
CA SER A 124 15.74 35.47 -29.73
C SER A 124 15.14 35.24 -31.13
N PRO A 125 14.88 36.27 -31.95
CA PRO A 125 14.67 36.12 -33.38
C PRO A 125 16.04 36.17 -34.08
N GLY A 126 16.49 35.05 -34.64
CA GLY A 126 17.69 35.00 -35.45
C GLY A 126 18.61 33.84 -35.08
N CYS A 127 18.53 32.78 -35.88
CA CYS A 127 19.68 31.93 -36.18
C CYS A 127 19.61 31.56 -37.66
N CYS A 128 20.79 31.66 -38.27
CA CYS A 128 21.11 31.56 -39.69
C CYS A 128 20.97 30.14 -40.25
#